data_AF-A0A1J5MDI8-F1
#
_entry.id   AF-A0A1J5MDI8-F1
#
_cell.length_a   1.000
_cell.length_b   1.000
_cell.length_c   1.000
_cell.angle_alpha   90.00
_cell.angle_beta   90.00
_cell.angle_gamma   90.00
#
_symmetry.space_group_name_H-M   'P 1'
#
loop_
_entity.id
_entity.type
_entity.pdbx_description
1 polymer ?
#
loop_
_entity_poly.entity_id
_entity_poly.type
_entity_poly.pdbx_seq_one_letter_code
_entity_poly.pdbx_strand_id
1 'polypeptide(L)'
;MRKTIIQKITYIFLFLVLITPQIIAQHLMYEVPLSQQVKNASLIIEGEVIGKRSYWNADNTKIFTINTVEVFKVFKGEPIKLVEVITKGGTVGLNSHRVNPSLKLRIGDVGVFMLETHSVSFESSKGFGIPSFKPYSSKQGFYKYSLEENLVVNPFRIRKNISGAFYQELKNVTKTNFDEVKKYDIDVVIFEKKSKLSKILATTITGFSPAISTAGTKSVLTITGTEFGTAQGTGVVEFKNADDGGATFIEALATEVLNWSDTEITVEIPSDAGTGIIRVDPDGNAEPVASQFTLTISYAQINVTSDAVDSEVEVAYQTQHTNLHAPTGGIEWNMNTDFNEDVNFPGAKASFEKAMETWRCETGVNWTISNNPVPNDSAESDDVNVITFSNGDTGNLGACTSYFSGCFINGGTDVQWYVNEIDIVFNSAVSWYTGTETPGGSEHDFESVAVHELGHGHQLGHVIAPGTAIMHYAFDKGDAFRMLSSDDIDGANDVHSRSTSIDVCSTIRSEGVMADYAGVCPTTSLDNHLLDEGISIYPNPTELEFRIENSTQLNLQNAEVYDATGRLLIQKELNGLSGSAPFDVTYLSQGLYFVKIIADEGSTTKRFLKK
;
A
#
# COMPACT_ATOMS: atom_id res chain seq x y z
N MET A 1 18.62 -21.63 74.19
CA MET A 1 19.54 -21.76 73.04
C MET A 1 18.75 -22.26 71.84
N ARG A 2 18.76 -21.48 70.75
CA ARG A 2 17.97 -21.63 69.50
C ARG A 2 18.37 -22.87 68.68
N LYS A 3 17.40 -23.50 68.00
CA LYS A 3 17.53 -24.14 66.67
C LYS A 3 16.16 -24.01 65.95
N THR A 4 15.94 -22.90 65.24
CA THR A 4 15.95 -22.76 63.76
C THR A 4 14.81 -23.47 63.04
N ILE A 5 13.83 -22.65 62.65
CA ILE A 5 12.67 -22.89 61.79
C ILE A 5 13.13 -22.82 60.33
N ILE A 6 12.75 -23.79 59.50
CA ILE A 6 12.81 -23.70 58.04
C ILE A 6 11.39 -23.45 57.55
N GLN A 7 11.10 -22.22 57.12
CA GLN A 7 9.89 -21.88 56.36
C GLN A 7 10.22 -21.89 54.86
N LYS A 8 9.54 -22.74 54.10
CA LYS A 8 9.54 -22.72 52.64
C LYS A 8 8.72 -21.52 52.18
N ILE A 9 9.36 -20.57 51.51
CA ILE A 9 8.70 -19.47 50.80
C ILE A 9 8.40 -19.98 49.39
N THR A 10 7.13 -20.13 49.07
CA THR A 10 6.64 -20.40 47.72
C THR A 10 6.49 -19.06 47.00
N TYR A 11 7.33 -18.79 46.00
CA TYR A 11 7.15 -17.64 45.11
C TYR A 11 6.08 -17.97 44.07
N ILE A 12 4.93 -17.31 44.17
CA ILE A 12 3.91 -17.28 43.12
C ILE A 12 4.34 -16.19 42.13
N PHE A 13 4.86 -16.61 40.97
CA PHE A 13 5.16 -15.72 39.86
C PHE A 13 3.86 -15.46 39.10
N LEU A 14 3.25 -14.30 39.33
CA LEU A 14 2.07 -13.84 38.59
C LEU A 14 2.55 -13.37 37.20
N PHE A 15 2.42 -14.23 36.20
CA PHE A 15 2.66 -13.88 34.80
C PHE A 15 1.52 -12.98 34.32
N LEU A 16 1.67 -11.67 34.52
CA LEU A 16 0.76 -10.68 33.93
C LEU A 16 1.13 -10.57 32.45
N VAL A 17 0.50 -11.39 31.60
CA VAL A 17 0.54 -11.20 30.15
C VAL A 17 -0.25 -9.93 29.85
N LEU A 18 0.45 -8.80 29.77
CA LEU A 18 -0.06 -7.60 29.13
C LEU A 18 -0.27 -7.94 27.65
N ILE A 19 -1.50 -8.34 27.32
CA ILE A 19 -1.97 -8.36 25.94
C ILE A 19 -2.11 -6.89 25.55
N THR A 20 -1.04 -6.30 25.02
CA THR A 20 -1.16 -5.02 24.33
C THR A 20 -2.01 -5.28 23.08
N PRO A 21 -3.09 -4.53 22.84
CA PRO A 21 -3.71 -4.54 21.54
C PRO A 21 -2.64 -4.10 20.54
N GLN A 22 -2.34 -4.94 19.54
CA GLN A 22 -1.58 -4.50 18.38
C GLN A 22 -2.43 -3.42 17.69
N ILE A 23 -2.06 -2.16 17.91
CA ILE A 23 -2.57 -1.05 17.13
C ILE A 23 -1.85 -1.17 15.79
N ILE A 24 -2.59 -1.50 14.75
CA ILE A 24 -2.12 -1.37 13.38
C ILE A 24 -2.34 0.09 13.02
N ALA A 25 -1.24 0.81 12.84
CA ALA A 25 -1.27 2.17 12.33
C ALA A 25 -1.60 2.13 10.83
N GLN A 26 -2.52 2.98 10.37
CA GLN A 26 -2.80 3.22 8.95
C GLN A 26 -2.95 4.72 8.73
N HIS A 27 -1.85 5.48 8.60
CA HIS A 27 -1.91 6.95 8.56
C HIS A 27 -1.86 7.59 7.18
N LEU A 28 -2.14 6.86 6.09
CA LEU A 28 -2.80 7.45 4.90
C LEU A 28 -4.31 7.61 5.11
N MET A 29 -4.77 7.08 6.24
CA MET A 29 -6.11 7.11 6.72
C MET A 29 -6.09 7.67 8.17
N TYR A 30 -7.23 7.97 8.75
CA TYR A 30 -7.34 8.17 10.19
C TYR A 30 -8.47 7.30 10.72
N GLU A 31 -8.29 6.71 11.89
CA GLU A 31 -9.27 5.80 12.46
C GLU A 31 -10.60 6.53 12.66
N VAL A 32 -11.65 5.97 12.07
CA VAL A 32 -13.04 6.32 12.34
C VAL A 32 -13.54 5.27 13.35
N PRO A 33 -13.76 5.64 14.63
CA PRO A 33 -14.12 4.68 15.66
C PRO A 33 -15.38 3.90 15.29
N LEU A 34 -15.46 2.61 15.67
CA LEU A 34 -16.62 1.76 15.38
C LEU A 34 -17.94 2.40 15.82
N SER A 35 -17.96 3.10 16.96
CA SER A 35 -19.15 3.83 17.44
C SER A 35 -19.62 4.92 16.49
N GLN A 36 -18.70 5.63 15.84
CA GLN A 36 -19.01 6.64 14.82
C GLN A 36 -19.49 5.97 13.53
N GLN A 37 -18.84 4.88 13.11
CA GLN A 37 -19.28 4.11 11.94
C GLN A 37 -20.70 3.58 12.12
N VAL A 38 -20.99 2.94 13.26
CA VAL A 38 -22.34 2.43 13.58
C VAL A 38 -23.36 3.55 13.66
N LYS A 39 -22.99 4.72 14.19
CA LYS A 39 -23.88 5.88 14.27
C LYS A 39 -24.29 6.36 12.87
N ASN A 40 -23.33 6.50 11.96
CA ASN A 40 -23.53 7.12 10.65
C ASN A 40 -23.97 6.13 9.55
N ALA A 41 -23.71 4.83 9.70
CA ALA A 41 -24.22 3.81 8.79
C ALA A 41 -25.77 3.77 8.83
N SER A 42 -26.41 3.79 7.67
CA SER A 42 -27.86 3.56 7.54
C SER A 42 -28.23 2.08 7.61
N LEU A 43 -27.31 1.20 7.20
CA LEU A 43 -27.49 -0.24 7.13
C LEU A 43 -26.20 -0.93 7.61
N ILE A 44 -26.30 -1.95 8.46
CA ILE A 44 -25.16 -2.76 8.88
C ILE A 44 -25.51 -4.22 8.68
N ILE A 45 -24.76 -4.90 7.84
CA ILE A 45 -25.03 -6.29 7.45
C ILE A 45 -23.81 -7.16 7.61
N GLU A 46 -24.03 -8.45 7.83
CA GLU A 46 -23.08 -9.52 7.53
C GLU A 46 -23.49 -10.19 6.23
N GLY A 47 -22.54 -10.41 5.33
CA GLY A 47 -22.79 -11.09 4.06
C GLY A 47 -21.52 -11.53 3.34
N GLU A 48 -21.74 -12.14 2.18
CA GLU A 48 -20.70 -12.60 1.26
C GLU A 48 -20.86 -11.92 -0.10
N VAL A 49 -19.76 -11.46 -0.69
CA VAL A 49 -19.74 -10.92 -2.05
C VAL A 49 -19.88 -12.07 -3.04
N ILE A 50 -21.01 -12.15 -3.75
CA ILE A 50 -21.31 -13.23 -4.71
C ILE A 50 -21.20 -12.80 -6.18
N GLY A 51 -21.02 -11.51 -6.43
CA GLY A 51 -20.93 -10.95 -7.78
C GLY A 51 -20.28 -9.58 -7.78
N LYS A 52 -19.63 -9.24 -8.89
CA LYS A 52 -18.89 -8.00 -9.06
C LYS A 52 -18.94 -7.56 -10.52
N ARG A 53 -19.19 -6.28 -10.77
CA ARG A 53 -19.12 -5.68 -12.10
C ARG A 53 -18.93 -4.17 -12.03
N SER A 54 -18.14 -3.62 -12.95
CA SER A 54 -17.88 -2.18 -13.02
C SER A 54 -18.78 -1.47 -14.03
N TYR A 55 -19.09 -0.20 -13.74
CA TYR A 55 -19.97 0.65 -14.53
C TYR A 55 -19.52 2.11 -14.46
N TRP A 56 -19.76 2.83 -15.54
CA TRP A 56 -19.72 4.29 -15.55
C TRP A 56 -20.90 4.89 -14.80
N ASN A 57 -20.68 5.99 -14.09
CA ASN A 57 -21.77 6.86 -13.66
C ASN A 57 -22.50 7.47 -14.87
N ALA A 58 -23.67 8.05 -14.64
CA ALA A 58 -24.53 8.59 -15.70
C ALA A 58 -23.85 9.69 -16.55
N ASP A 59 -22.87 10.40 -15.98
CA ASP A 59 -22.15 11.47 -16.64
C ASP A 59 -20.83 11.00 -17.31
N ASN A 60 -20.50 9.70 -17.22
CA ASN A 60 -19.27 9.09 -17.74
C ASN A 60 -17.96 9.73 -17.26
N THR A 61 -17.93 10.23 -16.03
CA THR A 61 -16.73 10.83 -15.40
C THR A 61 -16.03 9.87 -14.45
N LYS A 62 -16.74 8.85 -13.95
CA LYS A 62 -16.26 7.91 -12.92
C LYS A 62 -16.70 6.49 -13.19
N ILE A 63 -15.76 5.56 -13.09
CA ILE A 63 -16.05 4.14 -12.98
C ILE A 63 -16.21 3.76 -11.50
N PHE A 64 -17.30 3.04 -11.22
CA PHE A 64 -17.54 2.38 -9.95
C PHE A 64 -17.67 0.89 -10.14
N THR A 65 -17.40 0.13 -9.09
CA THR A 65 -17.63 -1.31 -9.03
C THR A 65 -18.82 -1.59 -8.12
N ILE A 66 -19.81 -2.27 -8.68
CA ILE A 66 -20.99 -2.77 -7.97
C ILE A 66 -20.69 -4.20 -7.50
N ASN A 67 -20.72 -4.41 -6.20
CA ASN A 67 -20.50 -5.70 -5.56
C ASN A 67 -21.83 -6.22 -5.00
N THR A 68 -22.34 -7.30 -5.56
CA THR A 68 -23.57 -7.93 -5.08
C THR A 68 -23.26 -8.77 -3.86
N VAL A 69 -23.87 -8.41 -2.72
CA VAL A 69 -23.66 -9.07 -1.44
C VAL A 69 -24.92 -9.84 -1.05
N GLU A 70 -24.77 -11.15 -0.86
CA GLU A 70 -25.81 -11.97 -0.24
C GLU A 70 -25.75 -11.78 1.27
N VAL A 71 -26.88 -11.40 1.86
CA VAL A 71 -26.94 -11.01 3.27
C VAL A 71 -27.34 -12.20 4.13
N PHE A 72 -26.60 -12.42 5.21
CA PHE A 72 -26.88 -13.43 6.23
C PHE A 72 -27.59 -12.84 7.44
N LYS A 73 -27.09 -11.70 7.94
CA LYS A 73 -27.62 -11.03 9.14
C LYS A 73 -27.67 -9.52 8.95
N VAL A 74 -28.65 -8.87 9.57
CA VAL A 74 -28.77 -7.41 9.62
C VAL A 74 -28.65 -6.93 11.06
N PHE A 75 -27.62 -6.14 11.37
CA PHE A 75 -27.37 -5.59 12.71
C PHE A 75 -28.04 -4.23 12.92
N LYS A 76 -28.30 -3.48 11.84
CA LYS A 76 -28.98 -2.18 11.83
C LYS A 76 -29.62 -1.95 10.47
N GLY A 77 -30.83 -1.40 10.44
CA GLY A 77 -31.60 -1.16 9.21
C GLY A 77 -32.68 -2.22 8.99
N GLU A 78 -33.44 -2.09 7.90
CA GLU A 78 -34.51 -3.05 7.57
C GLU A 78 -33.94 -4.40 7.10
N PRO A 79 -34.58 -5.54 7.45
CA PRO A 79 -34.18 -6.85 6.96
C PRO A 79 -34.14 -6.92 5.43
N ILE A 80 -32.99 -7.32 4.89
CA ILE A 80 -32.70 -7.37 3.45
C ILE A 80 -31.89 -8.61 3.14
N LYS A 81 -32.16 -9.28 2.00
CA LYS A 81 -31.49 -10.53 1.61
C LYS A 81 -30.35 -10.36 0.61
N LEU A 82 -30.41 -9.29 -0.17
CA LEU A 82 -29.48 -9.01 -1.26
C LEU A 82 -29.29 -7.51 -1.34
N VAL A 83 -28.05 -7.05 -1.43
CA VAL A 83 -27.70 -5.63 -1.51
C VAL A 83 -26.57 -5.43 -2.51
N GLU A 84 -26.53 -4.26 -3.14
CA GLU A 84 -25.41 -3.81 -3.96
C GLU A 84 -24.53 -2.83 -3.17
N VAL A 85 -23.24 -3.14 -3.05
CA VAL A 85 -22.24 -2.30 -2.40
C VAL A 85 -21.35 -1.66 -3.45
N ILE A 86 -21.41 -0.34 -3.55
CA ILE A 86 -20.70 0.45 -4.56
C ILE A 86 -19.33 0.87 -4.01
N THR A 87 -18.27 0.50 -4.72
CA THR A 87 -16.88 0.91 -4.46
C THR A 87 -16.35 1.75 -5.62
N LYS A 88 -15.39 2.64 -5.37
CA LYS A 88 -14.77 3.47 -6.42
C LYS A 88 -13.79 2.66 -7.27
N GLY A 89 -13.67 3.00 -8.54
CA GLY A 89 -12.76 2.35 -9.48
C GLY A 89 -13.33 1.07 -10.10
N GLY A 90 -12.54 0.47 -10.98
CA GLY A 90 -12.90 -0.71 -11.76
C GLY A 90 -12.56 -0.55 -13.24
N THR A 91 -12.90 -1.56 -14.04
CA THR A 91 -12.57 -1.62 -15.47
C THR A 91 -13.85 -1.79 -16.30
N VAL A 92 -14.06 -0.93 -17.30
CA VAL A 92 -15.17 -1.02 -18.26
C VAL A 92 -14.60 -0.98 -19.67
N GLY A 93 -14.54 -2.16 -20.30
CA GLY A 93 -13.91 -2.32 -21.61
C GLY A 93 -12.42 -1.96 -21.55
N LEU A 94 -12.00 -0.98 -22.35
CA LEU A 94 -10.63 -0.48 -22.42
C LEU A 94 -10.41 0.79 -21.58
N ASN A 95 -11.27 1.05 -20.58
CA ASN A 95 -11.07 2.12 -19.62
C ASN A 95 -11.03 1.55 -18.21
N SER A 96 -10.14 2.07 -17.37
CA SER A 96 -10.00 1.63 -15.98
C SER A 96 -9.70 2.80 -15.07
N HIS A 97 -10.29 2.81 -13.87
CA HIS A 97 -10.02 3.81 -12.84
C HIS A 97 -9.48 3.08 -11.62
N ARG A 98 -8.32 3.54 -11.11
CA ARG A 98 -7.73 3.04 -9.86
C ARG A 98 -7.69 4.17 -8.85
N VAL A 99 -8.34 3.95 -7.70
CA VAL A 99 -8.34 4.91 -6.57
C VAL A 99 -7.56 4.32 -5.41
N ASN A 100 -6.58 5.06 -4.93
CA ASN A 100 -5.71 4.67 -3.83
C ASN A 100 -5.72 5.76 -2.75
N PRO A 101 -6.08 5.47 -1.49
CA PRO A 101 -6.70 4.24 -0.98
C PRO A 101 -8.21 4.16 -1.27
N SER A 102 -8.69 2.97 -1.65
CA SER A 102 -10.13 2.65 -1.76
C SER A 102 -10.45 1.21 -1.33
N LEU A 103 -11.70 0.95 -0.91
CA LEU A 103 -12.13 -0.42 -0.62
C LEU A 103 -12.19 -1.24 -1.92
N LYS A 104 -11.43 -2.35 -1.96
CA LYS A 104 -11.46 -3.34 -3.04
C LYS A 104 -12.07 -4.62 -2.49
N LEU A 105 -13.21 -5.01 -3.04
CA LEU A 105 -13.89 -6.27 -2.70
C LEU A 105 -13.63 -7.33 -3.76
N ARG A 106 -13.58 -8.59 -3.31
CA ARG A 106 -13.43 -9.79 -4.13
C ARG A 106 -14.64 -10.69 -3.96
N ILE A 107 -14.96 -11.45 -5.00
CA ILE A 107 -15.97 -12.52 -4.87
C ILE A 107 -15.48 -13.51 -3.80
N GLY A 108 -16.38 -13.94 -2.91
CA GLY A 108 -16.06 -14.77 -1.75
C GLY A 108 -15.63 -13.99 -0.51
N ASP A 109 -15.42 -12.67 -0.58
CA ASP A 109 -15.18 -11.89 0.63
C ASP A 109 -16.41 -11.94 1.55
N VAL A 110 -16.20 -12.47 2.76
CA VAL A 110 -17.21 -12.52 3.83
C VAL A 110 -16.86 -11.52 4.91
N GLY A 111 -17.85 -10.81 5.43
CA GLY A 111 -17.64 -9.93 6.57
C GLY A 111 -18.83 -9.07 6.93
N VAL A 112 -18.58 -8.06 7.77
CA VAL A 112 -19.58 -7.04 8.12
C VAL A 112 -19.34 -5.76 7.35
N PHE A 113 -20.40 -5.21 6.75
CA PHE A 113 -20.39 -3.97 5.98
C PHE A 113 -21.14 -2.87 6.74
N MET A 114 -20.47 -1.75 6.96
CA MET A 114 -21.04 -0.49 7.44
C MET A 114 -21.45 0.35 6.24
N LEU A 115 -22.75 0.43 5.96
CA LEU A 115 -23.27 0.96 4.70
C LEU A 115 -24.05 2.26 4.93
N GLU A 116 -23.85 3.23 4.03
CA GLU A 116 -24.60 4.47 3.95
C GLU A 116 -25.24 4.66 2.57
N THR A 117 -26.22 5.56 2.49
CA THR A 117 -26.86 5.90 1.22
C THR A 117 -25.89 6.65 0.30
N HIS A 118 -26.13 6.57 -1.01
CA HIS A 118 -25.35 7.30 -2.02
C HIS A 118 -26.27 8.05 -2.98
N SER A 119 -25.70 9.01 -3.69
CA SER A 119 -26.37 9.80 -4.75
C SER A 119 -25.86 9.47 -6.15
N VAL A 120 -24.96 8.47 -6.30
CA VAL A 120 -24.43 8.06 -7.61
C VAL A 120 -25.56 7.53 -8.50
N SER A 121 -25.69 8.12 -9.68
CA SER A 121 -26.54 7.66 -10.78
C SER A 121 -25.70 6.88 -11.80
N PHE A 122 -26.28 5.86 -12.42
CA PHE A 122 -25.67 5.06 -13.47
C PHE A 122 -26.46 5.24 -14.78
N GLU A 123 -25.83 5.09 -15.94
CA GLU A 123 -26.54 5.17 -17.24
C GLU A 123 -27.73 4.20 -17.29
N SER A 124 -28.78 4.61 -18.01
CA SER A 124 -30.11 3.99 -18.00
C SER A 124 -30.13 2.56 -18.55
N SER A 125 -29.78 1.58 -17.73
CA SER A 125 -30.40 0.25 -17.61
C SER A 125 -29.61 -0.61 -16.61
N LYS A 126 -30.11 -0.70 -15.38
CA LYS A 126 -30.14 -1.90 -14.49
C LYS A 126 -30.20 -1.48 -13.03
N GLY A 127 -31.41 -1.25 -12.54
CA GLY A 127 -31.76 -1.51 -11.15
C GLY A 127 -32.82 -2.59 -11.15
N PHE A 128 -32.42 -3.86 -10.99
CA PHE A 128 -33.37 -4.96 -10.76
C PHE A 128 -33.89 -4.90 -9.31
N GLY A 129 -34.45 -3.78 -8.85
CA GLY A 129 -35.08 -3.69 -7.53
C GLY A 129 -34.19 -4.05 -6.32
N ILE A 130 -32.87 -4.23 -6.50
CA ILE A 130 -31.92 -4.49 -5.42
C ILE A 130 -31.52 -3.14 -4.83
N PRO A 131 -31.66 -2.93 -3.51
CA PRO A 131 -31.18 -1.72 -2.86
C PRO A 131 -29.65 -1.60 -2.95
N SER A 132 -29.16 -0.39 -3.23
CA SER A 132 -27.74 -0.08 -3.38
C SER A 132 -27.25 0.90 -2.31
N PHE A 133 -26.04 0.69 -1.82
CA PHE A 133 -25.38 1.46 -0.77
C PHE A 133 -23.89 1.63 -1.09
N LYS A 134 -23.21 2.53 -0.38
CA LYS A 134 -21.75 2.61 -0.37
C LYS A 134 -21.20 2.33 1.05
N PRO A 135 -19.97 1.84 1.20
CA PRO A 135 -19.32 1.74 2.50
C PRO A 135 -19.15 3.12 3.15
N TYR A 136 -19.54 3.24 4.41
CA TYR A 136 -19.17 4.41 5.21
C TYR A 136 -17.68 4.35 5.56
N SER A 137 -16.97 5.44 5.36
CA SER A 137 -15.51 5.53 5.60
C SER A 137 -14.64 4.60 4.75
N SER A 138 -15.02 4.37 3.49
CA SER A 138 -14.22 3.65 2.48
C SER A 138 -13.73 2.28 2.98
N LYS A 139 -12.42 2.00 2.99
CA LYS A 139 -11.82 0.73 3.47
C LYS A 139 -12.25 0.37 4.90
N GLN A 140 -12.50 1.35 5.76
CA GLN A 140 -12.88 1.10 7.15
C GLN A 140 -14.32 0.62 7.29
N GLY A 141 -15.16 0.80 6.27
CA GLY A 141 -16.54 0.35 6.29
C GLY A 141 -16.69 -1.17 6.16
N PHE A 142 -15.60 -1.90 5.89
CA PHE A 142 -15.62 -3.36 5.77
C PHE A 142 -14.79 -4.02 6.87
N TYR A 143 -15.41 -5.00 7.52
CA TYR A 143 -14.82 -5.84 8.55
C TYR A 143 -14.71 -7.26 8.00
N LYS A 144 -13.65 -7.50 7.22
CA LYS A 144 -13.39 -8.76 6.51
C LYS A 144 -13.14 -9.90 7.49
N TYR A 145 -13.67 -11.08 7.22
CA TYR A 145 -13.41 -12.27 8.00
C TYR A 145 -12.21 -13.04 7.45
N SER A 146 -11.35 -13.48 8.37
CA SER A 146 -10.44 -14.61 8.14
C SER A 146 -11.03 -15.79 8.89
N LEU A 147 -11.69 -16.68 8.15
CA LEU A 147 -12.46 -17.78 8.74
C LEU A 147 -11.55 -18.84 9.35
N GLU A 148 -10.41 -19.06 8.70
CA GLU A 148 -9.33 -19.97 9.09
C GLU A 148 -8.77 -19.58 10.46
N GLU A 149 -8.49 -18.29 10.64
CA GLU A 149 -7.91 -17.75 11.87
C GLU A 149 -8.96 -17.30 12.90
N ASN A 150 -10.25 -17.32 12.52
CA ASN A 150 -11.36 -16.76 13.30
C ASN A 150 -11.09 -15.30 13.72
N LEU A 151 -10.71 -14.49 12.72
CA LEU A 151 -10.41 -13.06 12.89
C LEU A 151 -11.38 -12.18 12.10
N VAL A 152 -11.52 -10.95 12.58
CA VAL A 152 -12.17 -9.86 11.86
C VAL A 152 -11.13 -8.77 11.64
N VAL A 153 -10.89 -8.41 10.40
CA VAL A 153 -9.85 -7.46 9.99
C VAL A 153 -10.50 -6.22 9.41
N ASN A 154 -9.98 -5.09 9.86
CA ASN A 154 -10.25 -3.76 9.34
C ASN A 154 -8.90 -3.02 9.32
N PRO A 155 -8.68 -2.06 8.41
CA PRO A 155 -7.58 -1.11 8.42
C PRO A 155 -6.81 -0.89 9.73
N PHE A 156 -7.51 -0.56 10.82
CA PHE A 156 -6.88 -0.16 12.09
C PHE A 156 -6.92 -1.22 13.20
N ARG A 157 -7.69 -2.30 13.01
CA ARG A 157 -8.07 -3.22 14.09
C ARG A 157 -8.22 -4.65 13.59
N ILE A 158 -7.49 -5.56 14.21
CA ILE A 158 -7.75 -7.00 14.15
C ILE A 158 -8.47 -7.42 15.42
N ARG A 159 -9.62 -8.09 15.27
CA ARG A 159 -10.38 -8.68 16.38
C ARG A 159 -10.35 -10.19 16.26
N LYS A 160 -10.29 -10.86 17.41
CA LYS A 160 -10.41 -12.31 17.50
C LYS A 160 -11.86 -12.69 17.80
N ASN A 161 -12.26 -13.87 17.36
CA ASN A 161 -13.56 -14.48 17.64
C ASN A 161 -14.75 -13.68 17.08
N ILE A 162 -15.20 -14.09 15.89
CA ILE A 162 -16.27 -13.46 15.13
C ILE A 162 -17.60 -13.48 15.91
N SER A 163 -18.11 -14.67 16.23
CA SER A 163 -19.41 -14.87 16.88
C SER A 163 -19.43 -14.47 18.36
N GLY A 164 -18.35 -14.77 19.09
CA GLY A 164 -18.28 -14.64 20.54
C GLY A 164 -17.91 -13.25 21.02
N ALA A 165 -17.05 -12.53 20.29
CA ALA A 165 -16.57 -11.21 20.71
C ALA A 165 -17.06 -10.09 19.80
N PHE A 166 -16.84 -10.20 18.48
CA PHE A 166 -17.17 -9.11 17.57
C PHE A 166 -18.68 -8.86 17.46
N TYR A 167 -19.50 -9.91 17.37
CA TYR A 167 -20.96 -9.74 17.41
C TYR A 167 -21.44 -9.07 18.72
N GLN A 168 -20.80 -9.36 19.85
CA GLN A 168 -21.16 -8.74 21.13
C GLN A 168 -20.78 -7.26 21.14
N GLU A 169 -19.62 -6.91 20.59
CA GLU A 169 -19.23 -5.51 20.38
C GLU A 169 -20.24 -4.78 19.51
N LEU A 170 -20.65 -5.36 18.37
CA LEU A 170 -21.67 -4.78 17.49
C LEU A 170 -23.00 -4.60 18.23
N LYS A 171 -23.52 -5.63 18.90
CA LYS A 171 -24.77 -5.54 19.68
C LYS A 171 -24.70 -4.47 20.77
N ASN A 172 -23.54 -4.35 21.42
CA ASN A 172 -23.32 -3.34 22.45
C ASN A 172 -23.32 -1.92 21.89
N VAL A 173 -22.86 -1.70 20.66
CA VAL A 173 -22.83 -0.39 20.02
C VAL A 173 -24.16 -0.07 19.34
N THR A 174 -24.79 -1.03 18.64
CA THR A 174 -26.08 -0.85 17.97
C THR A 174 -27.26 -0.80 18.94
N LYS A 175 -27.11 -1.38 20.14
CA LYS A 175 -28.17 -1.57 21.15
C LYS A 175 -29.32 -2.48 20.66
N THR A 176 -29.08 -3.28 19.63
CA THR A 176 -30.04 -4.21 19.02
C THR A 176 -29.41 -5.58 18.85
N ASN A 177 -30.24 -6.62 18.80
CA ASN A 177 -29.82 -7.90 18.23
C ASN A 177 -29.87 -7.80 16.70
N PHE A 178 -29.22 -8.76 16.02
CA PHE A 178 -29.34 -8.88 14.58
C PHE A 178 -30.58 -9.68 14.18
N ASP A 179 -31.11 -9.38 13.00
CA ASP A 179 -32.09 -10.21 12.31
C ASP A 179 -31.36 -11.18 11.38
N GLU A 180 -31.60 -12.48 11.54
CA GLU A 180 -31.06 -13.49 10.63
C GLU A 180 -32.01 -13.65 9.43
N VAL A 181 -31.53 -13.29 8.25
CA VAL A 181 -32.31 -13.33 6.99
C VAL A 181 -31.99 -14.57 6.15
N LYS A 182 -30.78 -15.14 6.32
CA LYS A 182 -30.33 -16.41 5.77
C LYS A 182 -29.44 -17.09 6.80
N LYS A 183 -29.70 -18.38 7.06
CA LYS A 183 -28.92 -19.15 8.03
C LYS A 183 -27.46 -19.20 7.60
N TYR A 184 -26.59 -18.69 8.46
CA TYR A 184 -25.13 -18.75 8.29
C TYR A 184 -24.50 -18.90 9.67
N ASP A 185 -24.21 -20.16 10.05
CA ASP A 185 -23.62 -20.47 11.34
C ASP A 185 -22.10 -20.41 11.22
N ILE A 186 -21.53 -19.26 11.58
CA ILE A 186 -20.11 -18.98 11.43
C ILE A 186 -19.23 -19.98 12.21
N ASP A 187 -19.69 -20.47 13.37
CA ASP A 187 -18.92 -21.41 14.18
C ASP A 187 -18.84 -22.77 13.49
N VAL A 188 -19.93 -23.19 12.82
CA VAL A 188 -19.95 -24.40 11.98
C VAL A 188 -19.06 -24.22 10.75
N VAL A 189 -19.12 -23.08 10.06
CA VAL A 189 -18.28 -22.81 8.87
C VAL A 189 -16.80 -22.85 9.23
N ILE A 190 -16.41 -22.20 10.32
CA ILE A 190 -15.03 -22.23 10.84
C ILE A 190 -14.62 -23.66 11.20
N PHE A 191 -15.49 -24.41 11.89
CA PHE A 191 -15.22 -25.80 12.24
C PHE A 191 -15.03 -26.68 11.00
N GLU A 192 -15.87 -26.53 9.98
CA GLU A 192 -15.81 -27.30 8.74
C GLU A 192 -14.50 -27.03 7.98
N LYS A 193 -14.11 -25.77 7.82
CA LYS A 193 -12.81 -25.38 7.24
C LYS A 193 -11.65 -26.03 8.00
N LYS A 194 -11.63 -25.92 9.33
CA LYS A 194 -10.60 -26.55 10.17
C LYS A 194 -10.62 -28.07 10.14
N SER A 195 -11.79 -28.71 9.97
CA SER A 195 -11.91 -30.16 9.96
C SER A 195 -11.38 -30.80 8.68
N LYS A 196 -11.42 -30.07 7.54
CA LYS A 196 -10.83 -30.50 6.26
C LYS A 196 -9.31 -30.71 6.32
N LEU A 197 -8.61 -30.11 7.29
CA LEU A 197 -7.18 -30.39 7.56
C LEU A 197 -6.88 -31.89 7.79
N SER A 198 -7.83 -32.65 8.35
CA SER A 198 -7.55 -34.02 8.79
C SER A 198 -7.55 -35.07 7.66
N LYS A 199 -7.91 -34.68 6.43
CA LYS A 199 -8.05 -35.58 5.27
C LYS A 199 -7.01 -35.40 4.16
N ILE A 200 -6.17 -34.36 4.25
CA ILE A 200 -5.12 -34.09 3.26
C ILE A 200 -3.84 -34.82 3.69
N LEU A 201 -3.32 -35.70 2.83
CA LEU A 201 -1.93 -36.18 2.93
C LEU A 201 -1.05 -34.92 2.94
N ALA A 202 -0.26 -34.73 3.99
CA ALA A 202 0.30 -33.44 4.39
C ALA A 202 0.96 -32.64 3.24
N THR A 203 0.17 -31.87 2.48
CA THR A 203 0.64 -30.89 1.52
C THR A 203 1.59 -29.97 2.25
N THR A 204 2.77 -29.75 1.67
CA THR A 204 3.80 -28.93 2.29
C THR A 204 4.48 -28.05 1.26
N ILE A 205 4.73 -26.80 1.64
CA ILE A 205 5.66 -25.93 0.93
C ILE A 205 7.05 -26.18 1.51
N THR A 206 7.95 -26.72 0.69
CA THR A 206 9.35 -26.98 1.06
C THR A 206 10.24 -25.76 0.88
N GLY A 207 9.88 -24.84 -0.01
CA GLY A 207 10.58 -23.58 -0.23
C GLY A 207 10.03 -22.79 -1.40
N PHE A 208 10.54 -21.58 -1.59
CA PHE A 208 10.27 -20.75 -2.77
C PHE A 208 11.50 -19.93 -3.14
N SER A 209 11.56 -19.45 -4.38
CA SER A 209 12.63 -18.59 -4.89
C SER A 209 12.09 -17.66 -5.98
N PRO A 210 12.54 -16.39 -6.03
CA PRO A 210 13.47 -15.74 -5.09
C PRO A 210 12.82 -15.39 -3.74
N ALA A 211 13.63 -15.12 -2.73
CA ALA A 211 13.16 -14.69 -1.39
C ALA A 211 12.88 -13.19 -1.28
N ILE A 212 13.48 -12.39 -2.17
CA ILE A 212 13.24 -10.96 -2.34
C ILE A 212 12.80 -10.77 -3.79
N SER A 213 11.70 -10.08 -4.00
CA SER A 213 11.11 -9.86 -5.32
C SER A 213 10.30 -8.57 -5.34
N THR A 214 9.58 -8.36 -6.44
CA THR A 214 8.74 -7.19 -6.69
C THR A 214 7.34 -7.63 -7.09
N ALA A 215 6.34 -6.80 -6.79
CA ALA A 215 4.92 -7.11 -7.00
C ALA A 215 4.34 -6.33 -8.18
N GLY A 216 3.49 -6.96 -8.99
CA GLY A 216 2.86 -6.34 -10.16
C GLY A 216 3.81 -6.13 -11.35
N THR A 217 5.06 -6.56 -11.26
CA THR A 217 6.12 -6.32 -12.25
C THR A 217 6.31 -7.45 -13.26
N LYS A 218 5.42 -8.45 -13.26
CA LYS A 218 5.61 -9.75 -13.94
C LYS A 218 6.76 -10.59 -13.38
N SER A 219 7.30 -10.24 -12.20
CA SER A 219 8.24 -11.08 -11.46
C SER A 219 7.62 -12.43 -11.11
N VAL A 220 8.34 -13.51 -11.44
CA VAL A 220 7.88 -14.89 -11.23
C VAL A 220 8.48 -15.48 -9.97
N LEU A 221 7.63 -16.05 -9.13
CA LEU A 221 7.98 -16.85 -7.97
C LEU A 221 7.86 -18.34 -8.30
N THR A 222 8.89 -19.12 -7.98
CA THR A 222 8.83 -20.59 -8.02
C THR A 222 8.60 -21.11 -6.61
N ILE A 223 7.52 -21.86 -6.39
CA ILE A 223 7.14 -22.49 -5.14
C ILE A 223 7.35 -24.00 -5.29
N THR A 224 8.08 -24.60 -4.37
CA THR A 224 8.40 -26.04 -4.37
C THR A 224 7.79 -26.73 -3.17
N GLY A 225 7.25 -27.92 -3.36
CA GLY A 225 6.55 -28.65 -2.32
C GLY A 225 6.21 -30.08 -2.70
N THR A 226 5.18 -30.61 -2.04
CA THR A 226 4.63 -31.95 -2.30
C THR A 226 3.11 -31.91 -2.16
N GLU A 227 2.42 -32.78 -2.91
CA GLU A 227 0.96 -32.94 -2.86
C GLU A 227 0.22 -31.63 -3.20
N PHE A 228 0.72 -30.86 -4.18
CA PHE A 228 -0.01 -29.73 -4.76
C PHE A 228 -1.04 -30.18 -5.81
N GLY A 229 -1.01 -31.44 -6.25
CA GLY A 229 -1.84 -31.94 -7.33
C GLY A 229 -1.25 -31.67 -8.72
N THR A 230 -1.68 -32.44 -9.72
CA THR A 230 -1.03 -32.46 -11.05
C THR A 230 -1.42 -31.30 -11.98
N ALA A 231 -2.36 -30.45 -11.57
CA ALA A 231 -2.82 -29.28 -12.32
C ALA A 231 -3.52 -28.31 -11.35
N GLN A 232 -3.60 -27.03 -11.73
CA GLN A 232 -4.20 -26.00 -10.88
C GLN A 232 -5.66 -26.30 -10.52
N GLY A 233 -6.53 -26.55 -11.51
CA GLY A 233 -7.95 -26.76 -11.25
C GLY A 233 -8.58 -25.57 -10.52
N THR A 234 -9.05 -25.78 -9.29
CA THR A 234 -9.57 -24.72 -8.40
C THR A 234 -8.53 -24.20 -7.41
N GLY A 235 -7.29 -24.71 -7.47
CA GLY A 235 -6.21 -24.32 -6.59
C GLY A 235 -5.75 -22.88 -6.79
N VAL A 236 -5.34 -22.26 -5.69
CA VAL A 236 -4.94 -20.85 -5.63
C VAL A 236 -3.62 -20.67 -4.88
N VAL A 237 -2.89 -19.62 -5.26
CA VAL A 237 -1.73 -19.12 -4.50
C VAL A 237 -2.12 -17.79 -3.89
N GLU A 238 -1.84 -17.63 -2.59
CA GLU A 238 -2.17 -16.43 -1.85
C GLU A 238 -0.92 -15.74 -1.30
N PHE A 239 -0.96 -14.41 -1.32
CA PHE A 239 0.09 -13.52 -0.82
C PHE A 239 -0.47 -12.64 0.30
N LYS A 240 0.39 -12.16 1.20
CA LYS A 240 -0.03 -11.13 2.16
C LYS A 240 -0.54 -9.90 1.44
N ASN A 241 -1.60 -9.29 1.95
CA ASN A 241 -2.17 -8.08 1.37
C ASN A 241 -1.37 -6.84 1.81
N ALA A 242 -0.76 -6.12 0.86
CA ALA A 242 0.01 -4.91 1.17
C ALA A 242 -0.86 -3.78 1.76
N ASP A 243 -2.13 -3.70 1.35
CA ASP A 243 -3.06 -2.63 1.73
C ASP A 243 -3.51 -2.69 3.21
N ASP A 244 -3.24 -3.79 3.92
CA ASP A 244 -3.62 -3.98 5.32
C ASP A 244 -2.47 -4.43 6.23
N GLY A 245 -1.22 -4.22 5.78
CA GLY A 245 -0.04 -4.61 6.53
C GLY A 245 0.15 -6.14 6.63
N GLY A 246 -0.47 -6.90 5.74
CA GLY A 246 -0.42 -8.35 5.73
C GLY A 246 -1.32 -8.99 6.79
N ALA A 247 -2.36 -8.28 7.23
CA ALA A 247 -3.38 -8.82 8.10
C ALA A 247 -4.24 -9.87 7.38
N THR A 248 -4.53 -9.66 6.09
CA THR A 248 -5.22 -10.64 5.24
C THR A 248 -4.35 -11.14 4.09
N PHE A 249 -4.94 -11.99 3.27
CA PHE A 249 -4.34 -12.53 2.06
C PHE A 249 -5.11 -12.09 0.82
N ILE A 250 -4.37 -12.06 -0.28
CA ILE A 250 -4.88 -11.87 -1.62
C ILE A 250 -4.52 -13.08 -2.48
N GLU A 251 -5.47 -13.57 -3.24
CA GLU A 251 -5.24 -14.57 -4.27
C GLU A 251 -4.61 -13.93 -5.51
N ALA A 252 -3.69 -14.67 -6.14
CA ALA A 252 -3.25 -14.45 -7.51
C ALA A 252 -4.37 -14.84 -8.50
N LEU A 253 -4.45 -14.15 -9.63
CA LEU A 253 -5.36 -14.51 -10.71
C LEU A 253 -4.99 -15.88 -11.27
N ALA A 254 -5.98 -16.60 -11.80
CA ALA A 254 -5.72 -17.87 -12.47
C ALA A 254 -4.71 -17.72 -13.62
N THR A 255 -4.70 -16.58 -14.31
CA THR A 255 -3.76 -16.26 -15.40
C THR A 255 -2.36 -15.87 -14.91
N GLU A 256 -2.20 -15.51 -13.63
CA GLU A 256 -0.89 -15.24 -13.02
C GLU A 256 -0.19 -16.55 -12.60
N VAL A 257 -0.94 -17.66 -12.47
CA VAL A 257 -0.37 -19.01 -12.28
C VAL A 257 0.10 -19.54 -13.63
N LEU A 258 1.41 -19.58 -13.84
CA LEU A 258 2.04 -19.95 -15.11
C LEU A 258 2.19 -21.45 -15.29
N ASN A 259 2.48 -22.17 -14.21
CA ASN A 259 2.61 -23.63 -14.20
C ASN A 259 2.18 -24.18 -12.85
N TRP A 260 1.55 -25.35 -12.87
CA TRP A 260 1.14 -26.07 -11.66
C TRP A 260 1.40 -27.56 -11.83
N SER A 261 2.14 -28.13 -10.89
CA SER A 261 2.43 -29.54 -10.80
C SER A 261 2.45 -29.96 -9.33
N ASP A 262 2.51 -31.27 -9.09
CA ASP A 262 2.41 -31.82 -7.74
C ASP A 262 3.53 -31.34 -6.79
N THR A 263 4.67 -30.93 -7.37
CA THR A 263 5.87 -30.54 -6.60
C THR A 263 6.34 -29.12 -6.87
N GLU A 264 5.76 -28.43 -7.85
CA GLU A 264 6.21 -27.10 -8.28
C GLU A 264 5.06 -26.27 -8.85
N ILE A 265 4.98 -25.01 -8.41
CA ILE A 265 4.09 -23.98 -8.93
C ILE A 265 4.95 -22.77 -9.32
N THR A 266 4.75 -22.22 -10.51
CA THR A 266 5.33 -20.92 -10.89
C THR A 266 4.22 -19.90 -11.07
N VAL A 267 4.35 -18.75 -10.42
CA VAL A 267 3.28 -17.74 -10.35
C VAL A 267 3.88 -16.33 -10.44
N GLU A 268 3.25 -15.44 -11.21
CA GLU A 268 3.54 -14.02 -11.19
C GLU A 268 3.07 -13.40 -9.87
N ILE A 269 3.88 -12.54 -9.26
CA ILE A 269 3.54 -11.91 -7.98
C ILE A 269 2.50 -10.79 -8.23
N PRO A 270 1.27 -10.87 -7.68
CA PRO A 270 0.22 -9.90 -7.95
C PRO A 270 0.55 -8.49 -7.44
N SER A 271 -0.01 -7.45 -8.05
CA SER A 271 0.28 -6.03 -7.75
C SER A 271 0.02 -5.60 -6.31
N ASP A 272 -0.96 -6.20 -5.64
CA ASP A 272 -1.35 -5.85 -4.25
C ASP A 272 -0.64 -6.76 -3.21
N ALA A 273 0.35 -7.57 -3.63
CA ALA A 273 1.09 -8.48 -2.75
C ALA A 273 2.10 -7.71 -1.88
N GLY A 274 2.11 -8.02 -0.59
CA GLY A 274 3.01 -7.44 0.41
C GLY A 274 3.98 -8.45 1.00
N THR A 275 5.00 -7.93 1.68
CA THR A 275 5.99 -8.73 2.41
C THR A 275 5.31 -9.63 3.44
N GLY A 276 5.62 -10.93 3.40
CA GLY A 276 5.05 -11.91 4.32
C GLY A 276 5.17 -13.35 3.84
N ILE A 277 4.54 -14.26 4.57
CA ILE A 277 4.40 -15.66 4.15
C ILE A 277 3.45 -15.76 2.94
N ILE A 278 3.68 -16.76 2.09
CA ILE A 278 2.77 -17.13 1.01
C ILE A 278 1.95 -18.37 1.42
N ARG A 279 0.83 -18.60 0.77
CA ARG A 279 0.00 -19.80 0.95
C ARG A 279 -0.35 -20.46 -0.37
N VAL A 280 -0.56 -21.76 -0.34
CA VAL A 280 -1.12 -22.54 -1.45
C VAL A 280 -2.31 -23.31 -0.92
N ASP A 281 -3.48 -23.12 -1.52
CA ASP A 281 -4.64 -23.99 -1.35
C ASP A 281 -4.79 -24.83 -2.64
N PRO A 282 -4.40 -26.12 -2.63
CA PRO A 282 -4.47 -26.97 -3.82
C PRO A 282 -5.87 -27.20 -4.39
N ASP A 283 -6.91 -27.10 -3.54
CA ASP A 283 -8.28 -27.47 -3.90
C ASP A 283 -9.23 -26.24 -3.96
N GLY A 284 -8.75 -25.06 -3.58
CA GLY A 284 -9.53 -23.80 -3.49
C GLY A 284 -10.67 -23.85 -2.47
N ASN A 285 -10.69 -24.88 -1.62
CA ASN A 285 -11.75 -25.18 -0.67
C ASN A 285 -11.21 -25.80 0.63
N ALA A 286 -9.88 -25.87 0.77
CA ALA A 286 -9.20 -26.44 1.92
C ALA A 286 -8.65 -25.33 2.81
N GLU A 287 -7.94 -25.71 3.86
CA GLU A 287 -7.14 -24.77 4.64
C GLU A 287 -5.80 -24.60 3.91
N PRO A 288 -5.43 -23.37 3.51
CA PRO A 288 -4.22 -23.15 2.74
C PRO A 288 -2.97 -23.53 3.53
N VAL A 289 -1.96 -24.08 2.84
CA VAL A 289 -0.66 -24.41 3.40
C VAL A 289 0.26 -23.21 3.32
N ALA A 290 0.79 -22.77 4.45
CA ALA A 290 1.69 -21.63 4.53
C ALA A 290 3.16 -22.01 4.30
N SER A 291 3.92 -21.10 3.70
CA SER A 291 5.38 -21.17 3.64
C SER A 291 6.01 -21.00 5.02
N GLN A 292 7.20 -21.58 5.20
CA GLN A 292 8.00 -21.38 6.43
C GLN A 292 8.79 -20.08 6.42
N PHE A 293 9.12 -19.57 5.23
CA PHE A 293 9.89 -18.35 5.04
C PHE A 293 9.01 -17.20 4.57
N THR A 294 9.49 -15.98 4.83
CA THR A 294 8.87 -14.74 4.38
C THR A 294 9.41 -14.35 3.01
N LEU A 295 8.51 -14.03 2.08
CA LEU A 295 8.82 -13.34 0.84
C LEU A 295 8.89 -11.84 1.14
N THR A 296 10.00 -11.20 0.77
CA THR A 296 10.13 -9.74 0.84
C THR A 296 9.75 -9.13 -0.51
N ILE A 297 8.85 -8.16 -0.47
CA ILE A 297 8.49 -7.33 -1.62
C ILE A 297 9.18 -5.97 -1.45
N SER A 298 10.17 -5.69 -2.30
CA SER A 298 10.92 -4.43 -2.27
C SER A 298 10.04 -3.25 -2.73
N TYR A 299 9.41 -3.39 -3.89
CA TYR A 299 8.43 -2.43 -4.41
C TYR A 299 7.29 -3.14 -5.13
N ALA A 300 6.18 -2.42 -5.29
CA ALA A 300 4.98 -2.88 -5.98
C ALA A 300 4.57 -1.87 -7.07
N GLN A 301 4.00 -2.34 -8.17
CA GLN A 301 3.45 -1.51 -9.24
C GLN A 301 1.96 -1.76 -9.45
N ILE A 302 1.23 -0.70 -9.79
CA ILE A 302 -0.20 -0.76 -10.10
C ILE A 302 -0.39 -1.46 -11.44
N ASN A 303 -1.25 -2.49 -11.43
CA ASN A 303 -1.73 -3.15 -12.64
C ASN A 303 -3.20 -2.81 -12.89
N VAL A 304 -3.59 -2.83 -14.17
CA VAL A 304 -5.00 -2.90 -14.56
C VAL A 304 -5.39 -4.35 -14.72
N THR A 305 -6.44 -4.77 -14.00
CA THR A 305 -7.08 -6.07 -14.21
C THR A 305 -8.21 -5.91 -15.24
N SER A 306 -8.21 -6.71 -16.30
CA SER A 306 -9.19 -6.63 -17.37
C SER A 306 -9.46 -8.01 -17.98
N ASP A 307 -10.72 -8.23 -18.36
CA ASP A 307 -11.22 -9.39 -19.13
C ASP A 307 -11.55 -9.01 -20.59
N ALA A 308 -10.99 -7.90 -21.10
CA ALA A 308 -11.33 -7.38 -22.42
C ALA A 308 -10.95 -8.32 -23.58
N VAL A 309 -9.95 -9.19 -23.40
CA VAL A 309 -9.52 -10.18 -24.41
C VAL A 309 -10.45 -11.39 -24.42
N ASP A 310 -10.76 -11.94 -23.24
CA ASP A 310 -11.66 -13.07 -23.07
C ASP A 310 -12.55 -12.82 -21.85
N SER A 311 -13.86 -12.74 -22.11
CA SER A 311 -14.86 -12.40 -21.12
C SER A 311 -14.78 -13.37 -19.94
N GLU A 312 -14.83 -12.85 -18.72
CA GLU A 312 -14.71 -13.62 -17.47
C GLU A 312 -13.30 -14.19 -17.17
N VAL A 313 -12.30 -13.93 -18.02
CA VAL A 313 -10.90 -14.28 -17.78
C VAL A 313 -10.11 -13.02 -17.48
N GLU A 314 -9.98 -12.70 -16.19
CA GLU A 314 -9.20 -11.55 -15.73
C GLU A 314 -7.70 -11.76 -15.96
N VAL A 315 -7.05 -10.79 -16.58
CA VAL A 315 -5.60 -10.69 -16.75
C VAL A 315 -5.10 -9.40 -16.10
N ALA A 316 -3.96 -9.45 -15.41
CA ALA A 316 -3.28 -8.27 -14.87
C ALA A 316 -2.24 -7.72 -15.85
N TYR A 317 -2.38 -6.45 -16.21
CA TYR A 317 -1.52 -5.73 -17.15
C TYR A 317 -0.73 -4.64 -16.44
N GLN A 318 0.57 -4.56 -16.72
CA GLN A 318 1.40 -3.45 -16.25
C GLN A 318 0.96 -2.13 -16.89
N THR A 319 1.10 -1.05 -16.13
CA THR A 319 0.81 0.31 -16.60
C THR A 319 2.11 1.07 -16.84
N GLN A 320 1.99 2.17 -17.59
CA GLN A 320 3.06 3.12 -17.83
C GLN A 320 2.50 4.51 -18.12
N HIS A 321 3.34 5.52 -17.98
CA HIS A 321 3.05 6.87 -18.44
C HIS A 321 3.30 7.02 -19.93
N THR A 322 2.78 8.11 -20.47
CA THR A 322 2.97 8.52 -21.85
C THR A 322 3.12 10.03 -21.92
N ASN A 323 3.43 10.56 -23.09
CA ASN A 323 3.35 12.00 -23.31
C ASN A 323 1.88 12.43 -23.39
N LEU A 324 1.41 13.14 -22.37
CA LEU A 324 0.06 13.72 -22.30
C LEU A 324 0.08 15.24 -22.53
N HIS A 325 1.26 15.87 -22.56
CA HIS A 325 1.41 17.30 -22.73
C HIS A 325 2.54 17.66 -23.72
N ALA A 326 2.13 18.06 -24.92
CA ALA A 326 3.03 18.59 -25.93
C ALA A 326 3.20 20.12 -25.80
N PRO A 327 4.41 20.69 -25.99
CA PRO A 327 5.62 20.02 -26.50
C PRO A 327 6.59 19.52 -25.41
N THR A 328 6.26 19.65 -24.12
CA THR A 328 7.21 19.30 -23.04
C THR A 328 7.47 17.80 -22.94
N GLY A 329 6.54 16.97 -23.42
CA GLY A 329 6.73 15.52 -23.50
C GLY A 329 6.34 14.77 -22.22
N GLY A 330 5.47 15.34 -21.37
CA GLY A 330 5.23 14.83 -20.02
C GLY A 330 3.76 14.87 -19.60
N ILE A 331 3.53 15.06 -18.30
CA ILE A 331 2.20 15.26 -17.70
C ILE A 331 2.18 16.63 -17.03
N GLU A 332 1.21 17.47 -17.40
CA GLU A 332 0.98 18.76 -16.75
C GLU A 332 -0.12 18.62 -15.70
N TRP A 333 0.24 18.94 -14.45
CA TRP A 333 -0.64 18.98 -13.29
C TRP A 333 -1.21 20.39 -13.08
N ASN A 334 -2.46 20.46 -12.64
CA ASN A 334 -3.19 21.70 -12.45
C ASN A 334 -3.66 21.81 -11.00
N MET A 335 -3.18 22.84 -10.30
CA MET A 335 -3.67 23.12 -8.95
C MET A 335 -5.05 23.77 -9.02
N ASN A 336 -5.95 23.34 -8.13
CA ASN A 336 -7.17 24.06 -7.85
C ASN A 336 -6.87 25.51 -7.43
N THR A 337 -7.73 26.48 -7.75
CA THR A 337 -7.56 27.90 -7.39
C THR A 337 -7.25 28.10 -5.90
N ASP A 338 -8.03 27.54 -4.99
CA ASP A 338 -7.85 27.73 -3.55
C ASP A 338 -6.58 27.03 -3.04
N PHE A 339 -6.21 25.91 -3.66
CA PHE A 339 -4.95 25.21 -3.39
C PHE A 339 -3.75 26.09 -3.82
N ASN A 340 -3.79 26.61 -5.04
CA ASN A 340 -2.71 27.42 -5.61
C ASN A 340 -2.52 28.76 -4.88
N GLU A 341 -3.60 29.33 -4.35
CA GLU A 341 -3.59 30.56 -3.57
C GLU A 341 -3.32 30.32 -2.07
N ASP A 342 -3.09 29.07 -1.64
CA ASP A 342 -2.82 28.68 -0.25
C ASP A 342 -3.94 29.14 0.72
N VAL A 343 -5.20 29.17 0.25
CA VAL A 343 -6.36 29.71 0.99
C VAL A 343 -6.67 28.89 2.24
N ASN A 344 -6.73 27.56 2.08
CA ASN A 344 -7.16 26.65 3.14
C ASN A 344 -6.02 26.26 4.09
N PHE A 345 -4.82 26.05 3.55
CA PHE A 345 -3.66 25.55 4.28
C PHE A 345 -2.39 26.27 3.82
N PRO A 346 -2.00 27.39 4.46
CA PRO A 346 -0.82 28.14 4.06
C PRO A 346 0.44 27.28 4.02
N GLY A 347 1.19 27.33 2.92
CA GLY A 347 2.40 26.52 2.70
C GLY A 347 2.16 25.16 2.03
N ALA A 348 0.90 24.73 1.85
CA ALA A 348 0.60 23.46 1.20
C ALA A 348 1.09 23.43 -0.25
N LYS A 349 0.95 24.55 -1.00
CA LYS A 349 1.49 24.65 -2.35
C LYS A 349 3.00 24.39 -2.38
N ALA A 350 3.76 25.07 -1.53
CA ALA A 350 5.22 24.93 -1.49
C ALA A 350 5.64 23.52 -1.06
N SER A 351 4.94 22.89 -0.12
CA SER A 351 5.18 21.49 0.28
C SER A 351 4.87 20.51 -0.84
N PHE A 352 3.80 20.71 -1.60
CA PHE A 352 3.48 19.86 -2.75
C PHE A 352 4.51 20.01 -3.87
N GLU A 353 4.93 21.24 -4.18
CA GLU A 353 5.98 21.51 -5.17
C GLU A 353 7.30 20.79 -4.79
N LYS A 354 7.68 20.78 -3.50
CA LYS A 354 8.84 20.01 -3.02
C LYS A 354 8.64 18.51 -3.17
N ALA A 355 7.47 17.98 -2.79
CA ALA A 355 7.18 16.57 -2.92
C ALA A 355 7.27 16.10 -4.40
N MET A 356 6.78 16.92 -5.33
CA MET A 356 6.92 16.68 -6.76
C MET A 356 8.38 16.75 -7.21
N GLU A 357 9.15 17.75 -6.75
CA GLU A 357 10.57 17.87 -7.05
C GLU A 357 11.35 16.61 -6.66
N THR A 358 11.08 16.05 -5.47
CA THR A 358 11.71 14.82 -4.99
C THR A 358 11.57 13.69 -6.03
N TRP A 359 10.36 13.46 -6.53
CA TRP A 359 10.12 12.44 -7.56
C TRP A 359 10.80 12.75 -8.89
N ARG A 360 10.68 13.99 -9.38
CA ARG A 360 11.33 14.40 -10.64
C ARG A 360 12.84 14.22 -10.60
N CYS A 361 13.47 14.49 -9.46
CA CYS A 361 14.92 14.47 -9.34
C CYS A 361 15.53 13.11 -9.11
N GLU A 362 14.81 12.21 -8.46
CA GLU A 362 15.29 10.84 -8.28
C GLU A 362 14.99 9.95 -9.50
N THR A 363 14.00 10.31 -10.34
CA THR A 363 13.52 9.43 -11.42
C THR A 363 13.61 10.02 -12.83
N GLY A 364 13.64 11.35 -12.97
CA GLY A 364 13.52 12.01 -14.26
C GLY A 364 12.09 12.09 -14.80
N VAL A 365 11.06 11.74 -14.01
CA VAL A 365 9.67 11.85 -14.46
C VAL A 365 9.32 13.27 -14.87
N ASN A 366 8.74 13.42 -16.06
CA ASN A 366 8.44 14.73 -16.63
C ASN A 366 7.06 15.21 -16.20
N TRP A 367 7.01 15.69 -14.96
CA TRP A 367 5.86 16.35 -14.38
C TRP A 367 6.08 17.85 -14.29
N THR A 368 5.11 18.61 -14.80
CA THR A 368 5.10 20.08 -14.70
C THR A 368 3.85 20.53 -13.97
N ILE A 369 3.90 21.69 -13.32
CA ILE A 369 2.72 22.34 -12.74
C ILE A 369 2.37 23.53 -13.64
N SER A 370 1.11 23.58 -14.06
CA SER A 370 0.55 24.69 -14.84
C SER A 370 0.62 26.00 -14.04
N ASN A 371 0.94 27.10 -14.73
CA ASN A 371 0.85 28.45 -14.15
C ASN A 371 -0.59 28.98 -14.08
N ASN A 372 -1.57 28.24 -14.63
CA ASN A 372 -2.97 28.62 -14.67
C ASN A 372 -3.75 27.66 -13.76
N PRO A 373 -4.16 28.08 -12.55
CA PRO A 373 -4.98 27.24 -11.69
C PRO A 373 -6.35 26.98 -12.31
N VAL A 374 -6.97 25.87 -11.90
CA VAL A 374 -8.27 25.40 -12.40
C VAL A 374 -9.33 25.42 -11.29
N PRO A 375 -10.63 25.52 -11.61
CA PRO A 375 -11.68 25.50 -10.59
C PRO A 375 -12.00 24.10 -10.05
N ASN A 376 -11.48 23.03 -10.66
CA ASN A 376 -11.79 21.63 -10.34
C ASN A 376 -11.45 21.32 -8.88
N ASP A 377 -12.41 20.79 -8.12
CA ASP A 377 -12.34 20.56 -6.67
C ASP A 377 -12.60 19.09 -6.28
N SER A 378 -12.58 18.20 -7.27
CA SER A 378 -12.73 16.76 -7.09
C SER A 378 -12.00 16.01 -8.21
N ALA A 379 -11.67 14.75 -7.95
CA ALA A 379 -11.16 13.85 -8.97
C ALA A 379 -12.30 13.39 -9.88
N GLU A 380 -12.22 13.67 -11.17
CA GLU A 380 -13.17 13.30 -12.23
C GLU A 380 -12.41 13.07 -13.53
N SER A 381 -12.79 12.08 -14.36
CA SER A 381 -12.18 11.93 -15.68
C SER A 381 -12.62 13.07 -16.59
N ASP A 382 -11.78 14.09 -16.74
CA ASP A 382 -12.08 15.35 -17.42
C ASP A 382 -10.90 15.96 -18.21
N ASP A 383 -9.86 15.15 -18.46
CA ASP A 383 -8.61 15.52 -19.12
C ASP A 383 -7.77 16.55 -18.34
N VAL A 384 -8.05 16.75 -17.04
CA VAL A 384 -7.30 17.64 -16.15
C VAL A 384 -6.68 16.86 -14.99
N ASN A 385 -5.36 16.72 -14.98
CA ASN A 385 -4.65 16.16 -13.82
C ASN A 385 -4.72 17.15 -12.63
N VAL A 386 -5.70 17.00 -11.73
CA VAL A 386 -5.98 18.01 -10.69
C VAL A 386 -5.28 17.72 -9.35
N ILE A 387 -4.84 18.79 -8.69
CA ILE A 387 -4.39 18.78 -7.29
C ILE A 387 -5.32 19.67 -6.48
N THR A 388 -6.00 19.12 -5.48
CA THR A 388 -7.00 19.89 -4.72
C THR A 388 -7.20 19.42 -3.29
N PHE A 389 -7.81 20.28 -2.48
CA PHE A 389 -8.38 19.93 -1.18
C PHE A 389 -9.90 19.77 -1.31
N SER A 390 -10.44 18.66 -0.82
CA SER A 390 -11.88 18.41 -0.84
C SER A 390 -12.33 17.60 0.37
N ASN A 391 -13.63 17.65 0.66
CA ASN A 391 -14.25 16.78 1.65
C ASN A 391 -14.41 15.38 1.01
N GLY A 392 -13.31 14.64 0.92
CA GLY A 392 -13.25 13.28 0.38
C GLY A 392 -13.95 12.24 1.27
N ASP A 393 -13.60 10.97 1.10
CA ASP A 393 -14.14 9.91 1.96
C ASP A 393 -13.64 10.11 3.40
N THR A 394 -14.58 10.13 4.36
CA THR A 394 -14.23 10.20 5.77
C THR A 394 -13.23 9.09 6.13
N GLY A 395 -12.16 9.44 6.83
CA GLY A 395 -11.14 8.48 7.24
C GLY A 395 -9.97 8.34 6.29
N ASN A 396 -9.93 9.02 5.13
CA ASN A 396 -8.74 9.11 4.27
C ASN A 396 -8.03 10.46 4.47
N LEU A 397 -6.71 10.50 4.36
CA LEU A 397 -5.92 11.74 4.37
C LEU A 397 -5.74 12.32 2.97
N GLY A 398 -5.35 11.47 2.02
CA GLY A 398 -5.26 11.78 0.60
C GLY A 398 -5.86 10.64 -0.21
N ALA A 399 -6.07 10.89 -1.50
CA ALA A 399 -6.25 9.82 -2.46
C ALA A 399 -5.75 10.25 -3.84
N CYS A 400 -4.90 9.41 -4.44
CA CYS A 400 -4.55 9.46 -5.84
C CYS A 400 -5.51 8.60 -6.68
N THR A 401 -6.00 9.16 -7.78
CA THR A 401 -6.78 8.44 -8.79
C THR A 401 -6.01 8.42 -10.09
N SER A 402 -5.75 7.23 -10.64
CA SER A 402 -5.22 7.07 -11.99
C SER A 402 -6.32 6.59 -12.92
N TYR A 403 -6.44 7.25 -14.07
CA TYR A 403 -7.36 6.90 -15.14
C TYR A 403 -6.55 6.29 -16.28
N PHE A 404 -6.96 5.13 -16.75
CA PHE A 404 -6.26 4.36 -17.75
C PHE A 404 -7.10 4.16 -18.99
N SER A 405 -6.42 4.14 -20.12
CA SER A 405 -6.95 3.67 -21.39
C SER A 405 -6.12 2.47 -21.87
N GLY A 406 -6.79 1.58 -22.59
CA GLY A 406 -6.21 0.37 -23.14
C GLY A 406 -6.33 0.30 -24.65
N CYS A 407 -5.50 -0.53 -25.28
CA CYS A 407 -5.61 -0.86 -26.69
C CYS A 407 -5.29 -2.33 -26.95
N PHE A 408 -6.02 -2.93 -27.89
CA PHE A 408 -5.71 -4.27 -28.35
C PHE A 408 -4.42 -4.29 -29.16
N ILE A 409 -3.57 -5.27 -28.86
CA ILE A 409 -2.35 -5.58 -29.61
C ILE A 409 -2.39 -7.03 -30.10
N ASN A 410 -1.39 -7.43 -30.89
CA ASN A 410 -1.25 -8.81 -31.38
C ASN A 410 -2.50 -9.37 -32.11
N GLY A 411 -3.24 -8.50 -32.80
CA GLY A 411 -4.47 -8.90 -33.50
C GLY A 411 -5.67 -9.14 -32.58
N GLY A 412 -5.66 -8.58 -31.36
CA GLY A 412 -6.79 -8.68 -30.42
C GLY A 412 -6.63 -9.74 -29.33
N THR A 413 -5.47 -10.38 -29.24
CA THR A 413 -5.21 -11.45 -28.25
C THR A 413 -4.55 -10.95 -26.97
N ASP A 414 -4.25 -9.66 -26.88
CA ASP A 414 -3.54 -9.04 -25.76
C ASP A 414 -3.86 -7.54 -25.71
N VAL A 415 -3.65 -6.89 -24.57
CA VAL A 415 -3.96 -5.48 -24.34
C VAL A 415 -2.77 -4.76 -23.71
N GLN A 416 -2.49 -3.55 -24.19
CA GLN A 416 -1.59 -2.62 -23.54
C GLN A 416 -2.38 -1.53 -22.83
N TRP A 417 -1.88 -1.08 -21.68
CA TRP A 417 -2.54 -0.06 -20.85
C TRP A 417 -1.59 1.11 -20.55
N TYR A 418 -2.14 2.30 -20.49
CA TYR A 418 -1.41 3.51 -20.18
C TYR A 418 -2.26 4.50 -19.38
N VAL A 419 -1.58 5.37 -18.63
CA VAL A 419 -2.21 6.45 -17.88
C VAL A 419 -2.66 7.56 -18.83
N ASN A 420 -3.93 7.93 -18.76
CA ASN A 420 -4.53 9.05 -19.48
C ASN A 420 -4.67 10.31 -18.62
N GLU A 421 -4.82 10.14 -17.31
CA GLU A 421 -5.03 11.24 -16.36
C GLU A 421 -4.70 10.78 -14.93
N ILE A 422 -4.31 11.71 -14.06
CA ILE A 422 -4.01 11.46 -12.65
C ILE A 422 -4.49 12.63 -11.80
N ASP A 423 -5.30 12.33 -10.78
CA ASP A 423 -5.77 13.31 -9.81
C ASP A 423 -5.28 13.01 -8.40
N ILE A 424 -5.05 14.05 -7.61
CA ILE A 424 -4.80 13.92 -6.17
C ILE A 424 -5.73 14.84 -5.39
N VAL A 425 -6.51 14.23 -4.49
CA VAL A 425 -7.43 14.92 -3.59
C VAL A 425 -6.98 14.73 -2.15
N PHE A 426 -6.61 15.82 -1.50
CA PHE A 426 -6.30 15.84 -0.07
C PHE A 426 -7.53 16.21 0.76
N ASN A 427 -7.63 15.66 1.96
CA ASN A 427 -8.79 15.85 2.82
C ASN A 427 -8.77 17.25 3.47
N SER A 428 -9.76 18.08 3.12
CA SER A 428 -9.91 19.44 3.68
C SER A 428 -10.37 19.48 5.15
N ALA A 429 -10.85 18.37 5.70
CA ALA A 429 -11.32 18.28 7.08
C ALA A 429 -10.20 17.92 8.09
N VAL A 430 -8.99 17.67 7.60
CA VAL A 430 -7.83 17.29 8.42
C VAL A 430 -7.03 18.55 8.80
N SER A 431 -6.46 18.54 10.02
CA SER A 431 -5.48 19.54 10.43
C SER A 431 -4.10 19.15 9.89
N TRP A 432 -3.65 19.85 8.86
CA TRP A 432 -2.38 19.63 8.20
C TRP A 432 -1.25 20.44 8.83
N TYR A 433 -0.09 19.80 8.98
CA TYR A 433 1.18 20.47 9.21
C TYR A 433 1.87 20.68 7.84
N THR A 434 2.13 21.94 7.50
CA THR A 434 2.73 22.37 6.22
C THR A 434 4.12 23.00 6.41
N GLY A 435 4.67 22.93 7.63
CA GLY A 435 6.00 23.45 7.94
C GLY A 435 7.13 22.54 7.48
N THR A 436 8.36 23.02 7.59
CA THR A 436 9.56 22.24 7.26
C THR A 436 10.16 21.48 8.44
N GLU A 437 9.77 21.83 9.67
CA GLU A 437 10.26 21.18 10.89
C GLU A 437 9.57 19.83 11.14
N THR A 438 9.89 19.21 12.26
CA THR A 438 9.17 18.03 12.76
C THR A 438 7.74 18.42 13.15
N PRO A 439 6.71 17.73 12.62
CA PRO A 439 5.33 17.93 13.03
C PRO A 439 5.11 17.57 14.51
N GLY A 440 4.14 18.20 15.16
CA GLY A 440 3.71 17.80 16.48
C GLY A 440 3.06 16.41 16.47
N GLY A 441 3.13 15.67 17.59
CA GLY A 441 2.63 14.28 17.67
C GLY A 441 1.13 14.05 17.43
N SER A 442 0.34 15.10 17.24
CA SER A 442 -1.08 15.03 16.84
C SER A 442 -1.35 15.49 15.41
N GLU A 443 -0.35 16.04 14.73
CA GLU A 443 -0.44 16.63 13.41
C GLU A 443 -0.14 15.60 12.32
N HIS A 444 -0.71 15.84 11.14
CA HIS A 444 -0.43 15.08 9.93
C HIS A 444 0.50 15.90 9.03
N ASP A 445 1.66 15.35 8.70
CA ASP A 445 2.59 16.01 7.78
C ASP A 445 2.05 15.99 6.35
N PHE A 446 1.75 17.17 5.81
CA PHE A 446 1.20 17.27 4.46
C PHE A 446 2.20 16.83 3.39
N GLU A 447 3.47 17.21 3.52
CA GLU A 447 4.51 16.85 2.56
C GLU A 447 4.69 15.33 2.47
N SER A 448 4.74 14.63 3.62
CA SER A 448 4.83 13.15 3.64
C SER A 448 3.67 12.48 2.90
N VAL A 449 2.43 12.95 3.12
CA VAL A 449 1.27 12.41 2.39
C VAL A 449 1.35 12.77 0.91
N ALA A 450 1.76 14.00 0.56
CA ALA A 450 1.93 14.39 -0.83
C ALA A 450 2.98 13.54 -1.57
N VAL A 451 4.15 13.26 -0.96
CA VAL A 451 5.16 12.37 -1.56
C VAL A 451 4.58 10.97 -1.77
N HIS A 452 3.81 10.46 -0.82
CA HIS A 452 3.14 9.16 -0.94
C HIS A 452 2.11 9.12 -2.09
N GLU A 453 1.18 10.08 -2.13
CA GLU A 453 0.15 10.12 -3.17
C GLU A 453 0.77 10.32 -4.57
N LEU A 454 1.86 11.08 -4.66
CA LEU A 454 2.65 11.18 -5.89
C LEU A 454 3.33 9.86 -6.26
N GLY A 455 3.68 9.01 -5.29
CA GLY A 455 4.15 7.65 -5.56
C GLY A 455 3.08 6.77 -6.22
N HIS A 456 1.82 6.89 -5.81
CA HIS A 456 0.70 6.31 -6.56
C HIS A 456 0.55 6.94 -7.95
N GLY A 457 0.75 8.26 -8.07
CA GLY A 457 0.85 8.94 -9.37
C GLY A 457 1.93 8.34 -10.27
N HIS A 458 3.06 7.92 -9.68
CA HIS A 458 4.15 7.18 -10.34
C HIS A 458 3.82 5.72 -10.68
N GLN A 459 2.58 5.29 -10.44
CA GLN A 459 2.10 3.92 -10.62
C GLN A 459 2.69 2.91 -9.63
N LEU A 460 3.11 3.36 -8.44
CA LEU A 460 3.53 2.47 -7.36
C LEU A 460 2.35 2.00 -6.52
N GLY A 461 2.37 0.72 -6.15
CA GLY A 461 1.47 0.12 -5.18
C GLY A 461 2.03 0.23 -3.76
N HIS A 462 1.21 -0.09 -2.76
CA HIS A 462 1.69 -0.17 -1.38
C HIS A 462 2.66 -1.33 -1.17
N VAL A 463 3.55 -1.16 -0.19
CA VAL A 463 4.40 -2.22 0.37
C VAL A 463 4.32 -2.29 1.89
N ILE A 464 4.85 -3.38 2.46
CA ILE A 464 4.97 -3.57 3.91
C ILE A 464 6.46 -3.40 4.29
N ALA A 465 6.90 -2.15 4.43
CA ALA A 465 8.27 -1.75 4.73
C ALA A 465 8.29 -0.57 5.74
N PRO A 466 7.87 -0.80 7.00
CA PRO A 466 7.73 0.26 8.00
C PRO A 466 9.04 1.00 8.25
N GLY A 467 8.95 2.33 8.34
CA GLY A 467 10.07 3.22 8.62
C GLY A 467 11.13 3.29 7.51
N THR A 468 10.86 2.71 6.34
CA THR A 468 11.82 2.66 5.23
C THR A 468 11.24 3.26 3.95
N ALA A 469 10.17 2.66 3.40
CA ALA A 469 9.64 3.05 2.10
C ALA A 469 8.55 4.13 2.25
N ILE A 470 8.55 5.13 1.37
CA ILE A 470 7.41 6.06 1.29
C ILE A 470 6.16 5.31 0.89
N MET A 471 6.26 4.28 0.05
CA MET A 471 5.08 3.48 -0.34
C MET A 471 4.62 2.50 0.73
N HIS A 472 5.12 2.60 1.97
CA HIS A 472 4.52 1.85 3.07
C HIS A 472 3.05 2.22 3.24
N TYR A 473 2.18 1.23 3.42
CA TYR A 473 0.72 1.43 3.53
C TYR A 473 0.25 2.35 4.69
N ALA A 474 1.17 2.73 5.58
CA ALA A 474 0.89 3.50 6.78
C ALA A 474 2.11 4.33 7.24
N PHE A 475 1.86 5.49 7.83
CA PHE A 475 2.82 6.24 8.65
C PHE A 475 2.29 6.39 10.08
N ASP A 476 2.97 7.06 11.01
CA ASP A 476 2.39 7.52 12.28
C ASP A 476 2.19 9.07 12.29
N LYS A 477 1.42 9.58 13.26
CA LYS A 477 1.31 11.05 13.47
C LYS A 477 2.61 11.59 14.05
N GLY A 478 2.97 12.81 13.66
CA GLY A 478 4.25 13.42 14.07
C GLY A 478 5.45 12.92 13.27
N ASP A 479 5.27 11.92 12.40
CA ASP A 479 6.32 11.49 11.50
C ASP A 479 6.47 12.45 10.32
N ALA A 480 7.70 12.62 9.86
CA ALA A 480 8.04 13.31 8.63
C ALA A 480 8.81 12.34 7.72
N PHE A 481 8.08 11.59 6.90
CA PHE A 481 8.62 10.74 5.85
C PHE A 481 8.54 11.47 4.51
N ARG A 482 9.57 12.27 4.20
CA ARG A 482 9.58 13.13 2.99
C ARG A 482 10.62 12.71 1.95
N MET A 483 11.39 11.66 2.23
CA MET A 483 12.44 11.15 1.34
C MET A 483 12.05 9.78 0.78
N LEU A 484 12.51 9.51 -0.44
CA LEU A 484 12.34 8.22 -1.09
C LEU A 484 13.42 7.25 -0.62
N SER A 485 13.04 5.99 -0.43
CA SER A 485 14.01 4.89 -0.28
C SER A 485 14.56 4.45 -1.64
N SER A 486 15.63 3.66 -1.63
CA SER A 486 16.14 3.04 -2.88
C SER A 486 15.08 2.21 -3.58
N ASP A 487 14.23 1.51 -2.83
CA ASP A 487 13.21 0.62 -3.40
C ASP A 487 12.06 1.44 -4.04
N ASP A 488 11.71 2.59 -3.45
CA ASP A 488 10.75 3.52 -4.05
C ASP A 488 11.29 4.08 -5.39
N ILE A 489 12.58 4.43 -5.42
CA ILE A 489 13.28 4.95 -6.61
C ILE A 489 13.39 3.87 -7.67
N ASP A 490 13.79 2.65 -7.32
CA ASP A 490 13.91 1.52 -8.24
C ASP A 490 12.55 1.16 -8.86
N GLY A 491 11.49 1.14 -8.05
CA GLY A 491 10.13 0.90 -8.53
C GLY A 491 9.66 1.97 -9.51
N ALA A 492 9.91 3.24 -9.20
CA ALA A 492 9.53 4.35 -10.06
C ALA A 492 10.35 4.40 -11.35
N ASN A 493 11.65 4.10 -11.28
CA ASN A 493 12.54 4.02 -12.43
C ASN A 493 12.17 2.89 -13.38
N ASP A 494 11.67 1.76 -12.88
CA ASP A 494 11.16 0.69 -13.73
C ASP A 494 9.91 1.11 -14.52
N VAL A 495 8.97 1.85 -13.90
CA VAL A 495 7.83 2.46 -14.61
C VAL A 495 8.30 3.52 -15.61
N HIS A 496 9.20 4.42 -15.19
CA HIS A 496 9.70 5.52 -16.01
C HIS A 496 10.48 5.02 -17.23
N SER A 497 11.35 4.02 -17.05
CA SER A 497 12.08 3.35 -18.12
C SER A 497 11.14 2.78 -19.19
N ARG A 498 10.04 2.10 -18.80
CA ARG A 498 9.02 1.67 -19.76
C ARG A 498 8.34 2.85 -20.45
N SER A 499 8.04 3.90 -19.69
CA SER A 499 7.32 5.10 -20.16
C SER A 499 8.12 5.91 -21.21
N THR A 500 9.45 5.86 -21.15
CA THR A 500 10.35 6.58 -22.09
C THR A 500 10.86 5.70 -23.23
N SER A 501 10.80 4.37 -23.10
CA SER A 501 11.35 3.44 -24.11
C SER A 501 10.32 2.71 -24.96
N ILE A 502 9.08 2.57 -24.49
CA ILE A 502 8.02 1.80 -25.17
C ILE A 502 6.87 2.73 -25.53
N ASP A 503 6.65 2.93 -26.84
CA ASP A 503 5.49 3.67 -27.34
C ASP A 503 4.24 2.78 -27.31
N VAL A 504 3.58 2.79 -26.16
CA VAL A 504 2.36 2.03 -25.88
C VAL A 504 1.21 2.49 -26.76
N CYS A 505 0.50 1.54 -27.37
CA CYS A 505 -0.63 1.83 -28.25
C CYS A 505 -0.28 2.71 -29.48
N SER A 506 0.95 2.64 -29.98
CA SER A 506 1.47 3.46 -31.10
C SER A 506 0.68 3.39 -32.42
N THR A 507 -0.20 2.41 -32.61
CA THR A 507 -1.09 2.35 -33.78
C THR A 507 -2.30 3.27 -33.69
N ILE A 508 -2.68 3.68 -32.47
CA ILE A 508 -3.85 4.53 -32.20
C ILE A 508 -3.48 5.85 -31.53
N ARG A 509 -2.27 5.97 -30.98
CA ARG A 509 -1.72 7.16 -30.34
C ARG A 509 -0.61 7.78 -31.17
N SER A 510 -0.51 9.12 -31.11
CA SER A 510 0.49 9.89 -31.87
C SER A 510 1.42 10.71 -30.97
N GLU A 511 1.14 10.74 -29.68
CA GLU A 511 1.81 11.61 -28.71
C GLU A 511 3.16 11.03 -28.30
N GLY A 512 3.33 9.70 -28.46
CA GLY A 512 4.57 8.99 -28.22
C GLY A 512 4.84 8.69 -26.75
N VAL A 513 6.12 8.36 -26.50
CA VAL A 513 6.70 8.12 -25.18
C VAL A 513 6.83 9.41 -24.37
N MET A 514 6.88 9.28 -23.05
CA MET A 514 7.28 10.38 -22.17
C MET A 514 8.74 10.76 -22.47
N ALA A 515 9.05 12.05 -22.48
CA ALA A 515 10.41 12.58 -22.47
C ALA A 515 10.89 12.73 -21.02
N ASP A 516 12.20 12.62 -20.78
CA ASP A 516 12.78 12.91 -19.47
C ASP A 516 12.58 14.38 -19.07
N TYR A 517 12.44 14.61 -17.76
CA TYR A 517 12.38 15.95 -17.20
C TYR A 517 13.68 16.72 -17.50
N ALA A 518 13.55 17.81 -18.23
CA ALA A 518 14.69 18.63 -18.66
C ALA A 518 15.07 19.74 -17.66
N GLY A 519 14.37 19.84 -16.52
CA GLY A 519 14.65 20.87 -15.53
C GLY A 519 15.92 20.60 -14.74
N VAL A 520 16.45 21.66 -14.11
CA VAL A 520 17.60 21.54 -13.23
C VAL A 520 17.10 21.08 -11.88
N CYS A 521 17.36 19.81 -11.58
CA CYS A 521 17.24 19.34 -10.23
C CYS A 521 18.23 20.11 -9.36
N PRO A 522 17.76 20.79 -8.30
CA PRO A 522 18.67 21.24 -7.27
C PRO A 522 19.39 19.97 -6.83
N THR A 523 20.70 19.88 -7.03
CA THR A 523 21.49 18.88 -6.33
C THR A 523 21.17 19.11 -4.86
N THR A 524 20.38 18.19 -4.29
CA THR A 524 19.93 18.10 -2.90
C THR A 524 20.74 19.04 -2.01
N SER A 525 20.15 20.18 -1.61
CA SER A 525 20.71 21.34 -0.88
C SER A 525 22.21 21.61 -1.05
N LEU A 526 22.62 22.88 -1.10
CA LEU A 526 24.06 23.20 -1.01
C LEU A 526 24.75 22.44 0.15
N ASP A 527 24.01 22.13 1.22
CA ASP A 527 24.47 21.41 2.41
C ASP A 527 24.68 19.90 2.20
N ASN A 528 23.83 19.17 1.46
CA ASN A 528 24.04 17.73 1.23
C ASN A 528 25.17 17.46 0.23
N HIS A 529 25.33 18.31 -0.79
CA HIS A 529 26.51 18.28 -1.66
C HIS A 529 27.79 18.68 -0.89
N LEU A 530 27.71 19.65 0.04
CA LEU A 530 28.83 19.99 0.92
C LEU A 530 29.16 18.84 1.89
N LEU A 531 28.16 18.14 2.44
CA LEU A 531 28.37 16.96 3.29
C LEU A 531 29.04 15.83 2.49
N ASP A 532 28.60 15.57 1.26
CA ASP A 532 29.14 14.47 0.47
C ASP A 532 30.53 14.77 -0.12
N GLU A 533 30.80 15.98 -0.61
CA GLU A 533 32.15 16.34 -1.09
C GLU A 533 33.11 16.73 0.04
N GLY A 534 32.59 17.34 1.11
CA GLY A 534 33.38 17.94 2.18
C GLY A 534 33.56 17.05 3.41
N ILE A 535 32.93 15.87 3.48
CA ILE A 535 33.25 14.85 4.47
C ILE A 535 33.97 13.70 3.79
N SER A 536 35.22 13.47 4.16
CA SER A 536 36.02 12.36 3.66
C SER A 536 36.45 11.43 4.79
N ILE A 537 36.80 10.19 4.44
CA ILE A 537 37.35 9.22 5.38
C ILE A 537 38.68 8.68 4.88
N TYR A 538 39.71 8.73 5.74
CA TYR A 538 41.04 8.22 5.40
C TYR A 538 41.82 7.70 6.62
N PRO A 539 42.73 6.74 6.45
CA PRO A 539 42.93 5.97 5.23
C PRO A 539 41.73 5.05 4.95
N ASN A 540 41.44 4.83 3.67
CA ASN A 540 40.50 3.83 3.22
C ASN A 540 41.12 3.11 2.01
N PRO A 541 41.52 1.84 2.12
CA PRO A 541 41.26 0.90 3.23
C PRO A 541 41.97 1.24 4.56
N THR A 542 41.43 0.76 5.68
CA THR A 542 41.98 0.95 7.05
C THR A 542 42.23 -0.38 7.77
N GLU A 543 43.15 -0.40 8.75
CA GLU A 543 43.46 -1.56 9.60
C GLU A 543 43.08 -1.36 11.08
N LEU A 544 43.30 -0.19 11.66
CA LEU A 544 43.06 0.06 13.10
C LEU A 544 42.07 1.19 13.31
N GLU A 545 42.27 2.31 12.63
CA GLU A 545 41.41 3.49 12.69
C GLU A 545 41.32 4.18 11.33
N PHE A 546 40.19 4.82 11.06
CA PHE A 546 40.10 5.83 10.01
C PHE A 546 39.80 7.18 10.65
N ARG A 547 40.05 8.26 9.93
CA ARG A 547 39.72 9.62 10.33
C ARG A 547 38.54 10.10 9.50
N ILE A 548 37.57 10.70 10.15
CA ILE A 548 36.52 11.50 9.49
C ILE A 548 37.09 12.90 9.38
N GLU A 549 37.24 13.41 8.17
CA GLU A 549 37.66 14.79 7.91
C GLU A 549 36.48 15.57 7.38
N ASN A 550 36.13 16.61 8.13
CA ASN A 550 35.13 17.59 7.82
C ASN A 550 35.84 18.85 7.29
N SER A 551 35.96 18.98 5.97
CA SER A 551 36.41 20.20 5.30
C SER A 551 35.29 21.24 5.14
N THR A 552 34.09 20.95 5.65
CA THR A 552 32.98 21.90 5.74
C THR A 552 33.02 22.66 7.07
N GLN A 553 32.21 23.73 7.20
CA GLN A 553 31.95 24.42 8.47
C GLN A 553 30.72 23.85 9.22
N LEU A 554 30.22 22.69 8.79
CA LEU A 554 28.99 22.08 9.32
C LEU A 554 29.22 21.37 10.66
N ASN A 555 28.16 21.29 11.45
CA ASN A 555 28.18 20.81 12.82
C ASN A 555 27.87 19.30 12.87
N LEU A 556 28.90 18.45 12.90
CA LEU A 556 28.69 17.00 12.91
C LEU A 556 28.31 16.49 14.31
N GLN A 557 27.16 15.84 14.40
CA GLN A 557 26.60 15.34 15.65
C GLN A 557 27.09 13.93 15.96
N ASN A 558 26.88 12.99 15.03
CA ASN A 558 27.12 11.56 15.26
C ASN A 558 27.76 10.86 14.05
N ALA A 559 28.47 9.77 14.31
CA ALA A 559 28.89 8.80 13.30
C ALA A 559 28.55 7.37 13.72
N GLU A 560 27.97 6.62 12.79
CA GLU A 560 27.41 5.28 12.97
C GLU A 560 27.99 4.32 11.94
N VAL A 561 28.56 3.19 12.37
CA VAL A 561 29.16 2.18 11.49
C VAL A 561 28.27 0.96 11.38
N TYR A 562 28.01 0.54 10.15
CA TYR A 562 27.20 -0.59 9.77
C TYR A 562 28.01 -1.63 8.98
N ASP A 563 27.70 -2.91 9.16
CA ASP A 563 28.14 -3.94 8.20
C ASP A 563 27.29 -3.95 6.92
N ALA A 564 27.69 -4.77 5.96
CA ALA A 564 26.98 -4.96 4.69
C ALA A 564 25.56 -5.54 4.83
N THR A 565 25.15 -5.99 6.02
CA THR A 565 23.78 -6.45 6.30
C THR A 565 22.92 -5.36 6.94
N GLY A 566 23.47 -4.15 7.13
CA GLY A 566 22.77 -3.02 7.75
C GLY A 566 22.74 -3.06 9.28
N ARG A 567 23.50 -3.97 9.92
CA ARG A 567 23.57 -4.04 11.38
C ARG A 567 24.50 -2.95 11.92
N LEU A 568 24.01 -2.14 12.85
CA LEU A 568 24.81 -1.16 13.58
C LEU A 568 25.84 -1.85 14.48
N LEU A 569 27.11 -1.47 14.35
CA LEU A 569 28.24 -2.05 15.08
C LEU A 569 28.86 -1.06 16.06
N ILE A 570 28.97 0.21 15.65
CA ILE A 570 29.63 1.26 16.43
C ILE A 570 28.84 2.55 16.25
N GLN A 571 28.63 3.29 17.35
CA GLN A 571 28.07 4.64 17.33
C GLN A 571 28.98 5.54 18.16
N LYS A 572 29.26 6.74 17.66
CA LYS A 572 30.15 7.71 18.30
C LYS A 572 29.60 9.12 18.14
N GLU A 573 29.50 9.86 19.24
CA GLU A 573 29.20 11.28 19.23
C GLU A 573 30.41 12.08 18.76
N LEU A 574 30.19 12.97 17.79
CA LEU A 574 31.17 13.86 17.20
C LEU A 574 31.17 15.26 17.83
N ASN A 575 30.15 15.60 18.63
CA ASN A 575 30.08 16.82 19.46
C ASN A 575 30.41 18.12 18.70
N GLY A 576 29.90 18.24 17.47
CA GLY A 576 30.09 19.41 16.63
C GLY A 576 31.47 19.53 16.00
N LEU A 577 31.97 18.40 15.49
CA LEU A 577 33.32 18.29 14.92
C LEU A 577 33.53 19.26 13.74
N SER A 578 34.43 20.23 13.92
CA SER A 578 34.98 21.07 12.84
C SER A 578 36.46 20.71 12.62
N GLY A 579 36.78 20.01 11.52
CA GLY A 579 38.12 19.46 11.26
C GLY A 579 38.13 17.93 11.19
N SER A 580 39.07 17.24 11.86
CA SER A 580 39.16 15.77 11.78
C SER A 580 39.13 15.05 13.12
N ALA A 581 38.44 13.91 13.17
CA ALA A 581 38.38 13.04 14.34
C ALA A 581 38.80 11.60 13.99
N PRO A 582 39.60 10.93 14.85
CA PRO A 582 39.89 9.51 14.69
C PRO A 582 38.68 8.66 15.07
N PHE A 583 38.52 7.53 14.39
CA PHE A 583 37.47 6.54 14.59
C PHE A 583 38.09 5.14 14.64
N ASP A 584 38.09 4.54 15.83
CA ASP A 584 38.69 3.22 16.07
C ASP A 584 37.78 2.11 15.53
N VAL A 585 38.33 1.28 14.66
CA VAL A 585 37.68 0.12 14.03
C VAL A 585 38.47 -1.18 14.26
N THR A 586 39.38 -1.19 15.24
CA THR A 586 40.26 -2.33 15.55
C THR A 586 39.48 -3.62 15.80
N TYR A 587 38.27 -3.51 16.37
CA TYR A 587 37.41 -4.64 16.74
C TYR A 587 36.57 -5.20 15.57
N LEU A 588 36.58 -4.54 14.40
CA LEU A 588 35.86 -5.00 13.23
C LEU A 588 36.64 -6.11 12.51
N SER A 589 35.91 -7.09 11.98
CA SER A 589 36.49 -8.13 11.13
C SER A 589 36.89 -7.55 9.77
N GLN A 590 37.74 -8.25 9.02
CA GLN A 590 38.05 -7.86 7.64
C GLN A 590 36.78 -7.86 6.80
N GLY A 591 36.48 -6.77 6.08
CA GLY A 591 35.23 -6.64 5.34
C GLY A 591 34.88 -5.24 4.88
N LEU A 592 33.75 -5.12 4.19
CA LEU A 592 33.17 -3.87 3.73
C LEU A 592 32.20 -3.32 4.78
N TYR A 593 32.36 -2.04 5.12
CA TYR A 593 31.55 -1.34 6.11
C TYR A 593 31.10 0.01 5.56
N PHE A 594 30.04 0.54 6.17
CA PHE A 594 29.47 1.84 5.87
C PHE A 594 29.47 2.69 7.13
N VAL A 595 29.95 3.92 7.05
CA VAL A 595 29.85 4.90 8.12
C VAL A 595 28.86 5.99 7.71
N LYS A 596 27.74 6.09 8.42
CA LYS A 596 26.78 7.19 8.31
C LYS A 596 27.22 8.32 9.24
N ILE A 597 27.44 9.51 8.70
CA ILE A 597 27.78 10.72 9.43
C ILE A 597 26.55 11.64 9.43
N ILE A 598 26.13 12.07 10.61
CA ILE A 598 24.92 12.86 10.84
C ILE A 598 25.33 14.25 11.30
N ALA A 599 24.78 15.27 10.65
CA ALA A 599 24.91 16.69 10.96
C ALA A 599 23.53 17.28 11.30
N ASP A 600 23.50 18.54 11.72
CA ASP A 600 22.23 19.26 11.97
C ASP A 600 21.42 19.41 10.68
N GLU A 601 22.10 19.53 9.54
CA GLU A 601 21.52 19.85 8.23
C GLU A 601 21.23 18.61 7.35
N GLY A 602 21.67 17.41 7.76
CA GLY A 602 21.51 16.20 6.95
C GLY A 602 22.43 15.04 7.38
N SER A 603 22.57 14.04 6.52
CA SER A 603 23.51 12.94 6.76
C SER A 603 24.12 12.42 5.45
N THR A 604 25.37 12.00 5.49
CA THR A 604 26.07 11.34 4.38
C THR A 604 26.57 9.96 4.81
N THR A 605 26.68 9.02 3.88
CA THR A 605 27.24 7.69 4.15
C THR A 605 28.49 7.45 3.33
N LYS A 606 29.60 7.12 4.00
CA LYS A 606 30.87 6.76 3.35
C LYS A 606 31.16 5.28 3.52
N ARG A 607 31.65 4.65 2.47
CA ARG A 607 32.04 3.24 2.47
C ARG A 607 33.52 3.09 2.79
N PHE A 608 33.88 2.19 3.70
CA PHE A 608 35.28 1.85 3.97
C PHE A 608 35.55 0.35 3.98
N LEU A 609 36.78 0.01 3.60
CA LEU A 609 37.27 -1.36 3.63
C LEU A 609 38.16 -1.55 4.86
N LYS A 610 37.79 -2.46 5.75
CA LYS A 610 38.63 -2.94 6.84
C LYS A 610 39.49 -4.09 6.32
N LYS A 611 40.81 -3.91 6.39
CA LYS A 611 41.79 -4.95 6.04
C LYS A 611 42.03 -5.93 7.17
#